data_AF-A0A1M6WRE1-F1
#
_entry.id   AF-A0A1M6WRE1-F1
#
_cell.length_a   1.000
_cell.length_b   1.000
_cell.length_c   1.000
_cell.angle_alpha   90.00
_cell.angle_beta   90.00
_cell.angle_gamma   90.00
#
_symmetry.space_group_name_H-M   'P 1'
#
loop_
_entity.id
_entity.type
_entity.pdbx_description
1 polymer ?
#
loop_
_entity_poly.entity_id
_entity_poly.type
_entity_poly.pdbx_seq_one_letter_code
_entity_poly.pdbx_strand_id
1 'polypeptide(L)'
;MPMIQVKLTVSLREEQNVRLHKDITQAVVNIFHKPVEYVMVNVEPEADLWMAGEKLAKGAYVSAALMGEINNADCDAFTAKISELFAQELAKATGEAMLPLKDLVRNNKYEINVIEGESLGIVMPTYWEGLPSILLDYLEKVRFAFAGSEHYCYFVATYGCDYGNILSTAQKEFAKVGVHFDSLYAARFVDNWSPMFYLKDVSRNRRAEENGEAETRLIVQQVLRKEKGHTLPNQMSALGAAAAKANYNRIRKTKRFKLVADKCMGCGLCARQCPLNAIEMQEGRPVWVKEKCTLCLGCFHRCPAGAIDYDGGLRNGQYVYDKVKLDD
;
A
#
# COMPACT_ATOMS: atom_id res chain seq x y z
N MET A 1 -33.89 10.70 -12.59
CA MET A 1 -32.96 9.78 -13.27
C MET A 1 -31.60 10.44 -13.34
N PRO A 2 -30.68 10.12 -12.42
CA PRO A 2 -29.31 10.57 -12.50
C PRO A 2 -28.65 10.11 -13.79
N MET A 3 -28.01 11.03 -14.52
CA MET A 3 -27.18 10.72 -15.66
C MET A 3 -25.78 11.24 -15.40
N ILE A 4 -24.81 10.33 -15.33
CA ILE A 4 -23.40 10.66 -15.15
C ILE A 4 -22.68 10.39 -16.47
N GLN A 5 -22.08 11.42 -17.04
CA GLN A 5 -21.21 11.31 -18.22
C GLN A 5 -19.77 11.48 -17.79
N VAL A 6 -18.94 10.54 -18.21
CA VAL A 6 -17.51 10.49 -17.88
C VAL A 6 -16.73 10.40 -19.18
N LYS A 7 -15.69 11.23 -19.31
CA LYS A 7 -14.67 11.10 -20.35
C LYS A 7 -13.31 10.92 -19.70
N LEU A 8 -12.51 10.00 -20.22
CA LEU A 8 -11.17 9.72 -19.72
C LEU A 8 -10.17 9.81 -20.86
N THR A 9 -9.00 10.39 -20.64
CA THR A 9 -7.93 10.43 -21.66
C THR A 9 -7.19 9.10 -21.81
N VAL A 10 -7.52 8.10 -20.99
CA VAL A 10 -6.84 6.80 -20.92
C VAL A 10 -7.77 5.67 -21.35
N SER A 11 -7.19 4.57 -21.81
CA SER A 11 -7.94 3.35 -22.10
C SER A 11 -8.33 2.61 -20.81
N LEU A 12 -9.42 1.85 -20.88
CA LEU A 12 -9.90 1.02 -19.77
C LEU A 12 -9.98 -0.44 -20.21
N ARG A 13 -9.47 -1.35 -19.38
CA ARG A 13 -9.80 -2.78 -19.50
C ARG A 13 -11.26 -3.01 -19.17
N GLU A 14 -11.87 -4.06 -19.72
CA GLU A 14 -13.28 -4.39 -19.51
C GLU A 14 -13.64 -4.50 -18.01
N GLU A 15 -12.82 -5.17 -17.20
CA GLU A 15 -13.01 -5.27 -15.75
C GLU A 15 -12.97 -3.91 -15.04
N GLN A 16 -12.06 -3.01 -15.46
CA GLN A 16 -11.96 -1.67 -14.90
C GLN A 16 -13.18 -0.84 -15.26
N ASN A 17 -13.64 -0.97 -16.52
CA ASN A 17 -14.82 -0.30 -17.00
C ASN A 17 -16.05 -0.74 -16.19
N VAL A 18 -16.25 -2.05 -15.99
CA VAL A 18 -17.37 -2.58 -15.18
C VAL A 18 -17.29 -2.10 -13.73
N ARG A 19 -16.11 -2.12 -13.11
CA ARG A 19 -15.93 -1.63 -11.73
C ARG A 19 -16.28 -0.15 -11.62
N LEU A 20 -15.74 0.68 -12.51
CA LEU A 20 -15.94 2.12 -12.49
C LEU A 20 -17.43 2.49 -12.61
N HIS A 21 -18.17 1.79 -13.48
CA HIS A 21 -19.63 1.96 -13.58
C HIS A 21 -20.33 1.63 -12.25
N LYS A 22 -19.95 0.54 -11.58
CA LYS A 22 -20.53 0.16 -10.27
C LYS A 22 -20.20 1.18 -9.18
N ASP A 23 -18.95 1.64 -9.11
CA ASP A 23 -18.49 2.55 -8.06
C ASP A 23 -19.14 3.93 -8.19
N ILE A 24 -19.27 4.46 -9.41
CA ILE A 24 -19.97 5.71 -9.68
C ILE A 24 -21.46 5.57 -9.34
N THR A 25 -22.07 4.44 -9.74
CA THR A 25 -23.47 4.16 -9.42
C THR A 25 -23.71 4.16 -7.92
N GLN A 26 -22.84 3.47 -7.16
CA GLN A 26 -22.94 3.42 -5.71
C GLN A 26 -22.70 4.80 -5.06
N ALA A 27 -21.79 5.61 -5.60
CA ALA A 27 -21.58 6.97 -5.13
C ALA A 27 -22.85 7.83 -5.30
N VAL A 28 -23.53 7.72 -6.44
CA VAL A 28 -24.80 8.41 -6.68
C VAL A 28 -25.89 7.95 -5.70
N VAL A 29 -26.02 6.64 -5.48
CA VAL A 29 -27.01 6.08 -4.55
C VAL A 29 -26.74 6.54 -3.11
N ASN A 30 -25.48 6.50 -2.67
CA ASN A 30 -25.12 6.81 -1.30
C ASN A 30 -25.24 8.30 -0.96
N ILE A 31 -24.89 9.17 -1.91
CA ILE A 31 -24.78 10.61 -1.67
C ILE A 31 -26.10 11.31 -2.00
N PHE A 32 -26.70 10.99 -3.14
CA PHE A 32 -27.93 11.65 -3.58
C PHE A 32 -29.20 10.87 -3.24
N HIS A 33 -29.08 9.71 -2.59
CA HIS A 33 -30.19 8.85 -2.17
C HIS A 33 -31.16 8.51 -3.31
N LYS A 34 -30.64 8.39 -4.53
CA LYS A 34 -31.43 8.04 -5.72
C LYS A 34 -31.50 6.52 -5.87
N PRO A 35 -32.63 5.95 -6.33
CA PRO A 35 -32.74 4.51 -6.49
C PRO A 35 -31.78 4.02 -7.58
N VAL A 36 -31.11 2.90 -7.31
CA VAL A 36 -30.04 2.35 -8.14
C VAL A 36 -30.52 2.05 -9.57
N GLU A 37 -31.77 1.61 -9.71
CA GLU A 37 -32.40 1.25 -10.98
C GLU A 37 -32.60 2.44 -11.94
N TYR A 38 -32.47 3.67 -11.46
CA TYR A 38 -32.61 4.89 -12.26
C TYR A 38 -31.28 5.63 -12.51
N VAL A 39 -30.16 5.09 -12.03
CA VAL A 39 -28.84 5.68 -12.24
C VAL A 39 -28.27 5.20 -13.57
N MET A 40 -28.00 6.14 -14.47
CA MET A 40 -27.34 5.89 -15.73
C MET A 40 -25.92 6.47 -15.68
N VAL A 41 -24.94 5.64 -16.04
CA VAL A 41 -23.53 6.04 -16.12
C VAL A 41 -23.04 5.71 -17.51
N ASN A 42 -22.44 6.69 -18.18
CA ASN A 42 -21.76 6.52 -19.45
C ASN A 42 -20.28 6.88 -19.27
N VAL A 43 -19.38 5.95 -19.62
CA VAL A 43 -17.93 6.16 -19.59
C VAL A 43 -17.38 6.07 -21.01
N GLU A 44 -16.73 7.14 -21.44
CA GLU A 44 -16.04 7.28 -22.73
C GLU A 44 -14.52 7.29 -22.48
N PRO A 45 -13.83 6.14 -22.61
CA PRO A 45 -12.37 6.10 -22.54
C PRO A 45 -11.73 6.71 -23.80
N GLU A 46 -10.42 7.00 -23.72
CA GLU A 46 -9.61 7.53 -24.83
C GLU A 46 -10.13 8.82 -25.46
N ALA A 47 -10.80 9.66 -24.68
CA ALA A 47 -11.30 10.95 -25.10
C ALA A 47 -10.20 12.02 -25.15
N ASP A 48 -10.27 12.89 -26.16
CA ASP A 48 -9.38 14.04 -26.29
C ASP A 48 -9.83 15.17 -25.36
N LEU A 49 -9.14 15.33 -24.23
CA LEU A 49 -9.35 16.45 -23.30
C LEU A 49 -8.20 17.45 -23.38
N TRP A 50 -8.55 18.74 -23.40
CA TRP A 50 -7.60 19.85 -23.45
C TRP A 50 -7.90 20.81 -22.29
N MET A 51 -6.86 21.26 -21.59
CA MET A 51 -6.97 22.25 -20.52
C MET A 51 -5.87 23.29 -20.67
N ALA A 52 -6.25 24.57 -20.54
CA ALA A 52 -5.32 25.70 -20.73
C ALA A 52 -4.56 25.69 -22.08
N GLY A 53 -5.19 25.15 -23.14
CA GLY A 53 -4.59 25.06 -24.47
C GLY A 53 -3.64 23.86 -24.68
N GLU A 54 -3.45 23.01 -23.67
CA GLU A 54 -2.62 21.81 -23.77
C GLU A 54 -3.46 20.53 -23.73
N LYS A 55 -3.10 19.54 -24.55
CA LYS A 55 -3.73 18.22 -24.54
C LYS A 55 -3.36 17.50 -23.25
N LEU A 56 -4.35 17.06 -22.49
CA LEU A 56 -4.14 16.35 -21.25
C LEU A 56 -3.65 14.94 -21.54
N ALA A 57 -2.43 14.62 -21.08
CA ALA A 57 -1.94 13.25 -21.07
C ALA A 57 -2.76 12.37 -20.10
N LYS A 58 -3.18 12.94 -18.96
CA LYS A 58 -4.00 12.30 -17.93
C LYS A 58 -5.10 13.26 -17.52
N GLY A 59 -6.34 12.93 -17.82
CA GLY A 59 -7.47 13.76 -17.52
C GLY A 59 -8.75 12.95 -17.39
N ALA A 60 -9.62 13.41 -16.51
CA ALA A 60 -10.99 12.96 -16.43
C ALA A 60 -11.90 14.19 -16.50
N TYR A 61 -12.98 14.07 -17.27
CA TYR A 61 -14.08 15.02 -17.26
C TYR A 61 -15.34 14.29 -16.80
N VAL A 62 -16.09 14.93 -15.91
CA VAL A 62 -17.32 14.36 -15.36
C VAL A 62 -18.40 15.40 -15.40
N SER A 63 -19.56 15.01 -15.91
CA SER A 63 -20.79 15.77 -15.85
C SER A 63 -21.86 14.93 -15.16
N ALA A 64 -22.56 15.52 -14.21
CA ALA A 64 -23.65 14.89 -13.49
C ALA A 64 -24.93 15.70 -13.68
N ALA A 65 -25.90 15.11 -14.38
CA ALA A 65 -27.25 15.66 -14.50
C ALA A 65 -28.17 14.96 -13.50
N LEU A 66 -28.69 15.75 -12.56
CA LEU A 66 -29.52 15.29 -11.45
C LEU A 66 -30.84 16.08 -11.47
N MET A 67 -31.94 15.40 -11.14
CA MET A 67 -33.27 16.00 -11.09
C MET A 67 -33.71 16.21 -9.64
N GLY A 68 -34.19 17.42 -9.34
CA GLY A 68 -34.71 17.83 -8.02
C GLY A 68 -33.80 18.85 -7.33
N GLU A 69 -34.11 19.14 -6.07
CA GLU A 69 -33.26 19.97 -5.21
C GLU A 69 -31.97 19.21 -4.86
N ILE A 70 -30.84 19.90 -4.95
CA ILE A 70 -29.51 19.37 -4.65
C ILE A 70 -28.86 20.37 -3.71
N ASN A 71 -28.35 19.89 -2.58
CA ASN A 71 -27.60 20.74 -1.67
C ASN A 71 -26.11 20.73 -2.02
N ASN A 72 -25.42 21.83 -1.68
CA ASN A 72 -24.00 21.98 -2.01
C ASN A 72 -23.11 20.95 -1.32
N ALA A 73 -23.47 20.48 -0.12
CA ALA A 73 -22.67 19.50 0.62
C ALA A 73 -22.61 18.15 -0.10
N ASP A 74 -23.74 17.71 -0.70
CA ASP A 74 -23.80 16.49 -1.50
C ASP A 74 -23.02 16.65 -2.81
N CYS A 75 -23.06 17.83 -3.44
CA CYS A 75 -22.23 18.15 -4.59
C CYS A 75 -20.73 18.08 -4.27
N ASP A 76 -20.31 18.64 -3.13
CA ASP A 76 -18.92 18.60 -2.67
C ASP A 76 -18.48 17.17 -2.34
N ALA A 77 -19.32 16.43 -1.62
CA ALA A 77 -19.07 15.02 -1.29
C ALA A 77 -18.97 14.15 -2.53
N PHE A 78 -19.86 14.37 -3.52
CA PHE A 78 -19.81 13.67 -4.79
C PHE A 78 -18.55 14.02 -5.58
N THR A 79 -18.21 15.31 -5.66
CA THR A 79 -16.98 15.78 -6.32
C THR A 79 -15.74 15.14 -5.71
N ALA A 80 -15.65 15.09 -4.39
CA ALA A 80 -14.55 14.45 -3.68
C ALA A 80 -14.48 12.95 -4.00
N LYS A 81 -15.61 12.23 -3.91
CA LYS A 81 -15.66 10.79 -4.16
C LYS A 81 -15.30 10.43 -5.61
N ILE A 82 -15.80 11.22 -6.54
CA ILE A 82 -15.55 11.05 -7.97
C ILE A 82 -14.08 11.34 -8.31
N SER A 83 -13.52 12.41 -7.74
CA SER A 83 -12.10 12.74 -7.91
C SER A 83 -11.18 11.64 -7.39
N GLU A 84 -11.53 11.02 -6.26
CA GLU A 84 -10.83 9.85 -5.72
C GLU A 84 -10.85 8.67 -6.69
N LEU A 85 -12.02 8.28 -7.18
CA LEU A 85 -12.19 7.15 -8.11
C LEU A 85 -11.37 7.38 -9.39
N PHE A 86 -11.40 8.58 -9.95
CA PHE A 86 -10.66 8.90 -11.16
C PHE A 86 -9.16 9.03 -10.93
N ALA A 87 -8.70 9.54 -9.79
CA ALA A 87 -7.29 9.50 -9.46
C ALA A 87 -6.77 8.05 -9.41
N GLN A 88 -7.56 7.12 -8.86
CA GLN A 88 -7.22 5.70 -8.82
C GLN A 88 -7.23 5.06 -10.21
N GLU A 89 -8.24 5.30 -11.04
CA GLU A 89 -8.29 4.72 -12.39
C GLU A 89 -7.27 5.33 -13.34
N LEU A 90 -7.01 6.64 -13.25
CA LEU A 90 -5.91 7.28 -13.99
C LEU A 90 -4.56 6.72 -13.54
N ALA A 91 -4.35 6.47 -12.24
CA ALA A 91 -3.13 5.81 -11.77
C ALA A 91 -3.01 4.36 -12.29
N LYS A 92 -4.09 3.58 -12.26
CA LYS A 92 -4.10 2.20 -12.78
C LYS A 92 -3.91 2.15 -14.30
N ALA A 93 -4.46 3.12 -15.02
CA ALA A 93 -4.32 3.23 -16.48
C ALA A 93 -2.95 3.76 -16.92
N THR A 94 -2.11 4.22 -15.97
CA THR A 94 -0.73 4.62 -16.24
C THR A 94 0.27 3.47 -16.24
N GLY A 95 -0.22 2.23 -16.22
CA GLY A 95 0.63 1.03 -16.28
C GLY A 95 1.32 0.68 -14.96
N GLU A 96 1.13 1.45 -13.89
CA GLU A 96 1.67 1.11 -12.58
C GLU A 96 0.76 0.07 -11.89
N ALA A 97 1.04 -1.21 -12.15
CA ALA A 97 0.43 -2.31 -11.42
C ALA A 97 1.05 -2.38 -10.01
N MET A 98 0.34 -1.87 -8.99
CA MET A 98 0.69 -2.17 -7.61
C MET A 98 0.37 -3.63 -7.33
N LEU A 99 1.38 -4.41 -6.98
CA LEU A 99 1.25 -5.82 -6.60
C LEU A 99 1.55 -5.97 -5.10
N PRO A 100 0.53 -5.97 -4.21
CA PRO A 100 0.78 -6.13 -2.79
C PRO A 100 1.40 -7.52 -2.51
N LEU A 101 2.55 -7.54 -1.85
CA LEU A 101 3.24 -8.79 -1.51
C LEU A 101 2.34 -9.78 -0.74
N LYS A 102 1.43 -9.26 0.10
CA LYS A 102 0.45 -10.08 0.83
C LYS A 102 -0.42 -10.91 -0.13
N ASP A 103 -0.83 -10.32 -1.25
CA ASP A 103 -1.75 -10.94 -2.19
C ASP A 103 -0.99 -11.91 -3.10
N LEU A 104 0.25 -11.57 -3.50
CA LEU A 104 1.12 -12.49 -4.22
C LEU A 104 1.39 -13.77 -3.41
N VAL A 105 1.75 -13.63 -2.13
CA VAL A 105 2.02 -14.76 -1.22
C VAL A 105 0.77 -15.60 -0.98
N ARG A 106 -0.38 -14.97 -0.70
CA ARG A 106 -1.62 -15.70 -0.40
C ARG A 106 -2.17 -16.47 -1.61
N ASN A 107 -2.00 -15.91 -2.80
CA ASN A 107 -2.51 -16.50 -4.04
C ASN A 107 -1.46 -17.37 -4.77
N ASN A 108 -0.32 -17.66 -4.12
CA ASN A 108 0.78 -18.44 -4.70
C ASN A 108 1.23 -17.93 -6.07
N LYS A 109 1.25 -16.60 -6.26
CA LYS A 109 1.71 -15.97 -7.49
C LYS A 109 3.21 -15.71 -7.39
N TYR A 110 3.99 -16.50 -8.11
CA TYR A 110 5.46 -16.47 -8.06
C TYR A 110 6.09 -16.18 -9.42
N GLU A 111 5.31 -15.74 -10.40
CA GLU A 111 5.82 -15.29 -11.69
C GLU A 111 5.48 -13.82 -11.86
N ILE A 112 6.51 -13.01 -12.08
CA ILE A 112 6.39 -11.57 -12.32
C ILE A 112 6.99 -11.30 -13.69
N ASN A 113 6.14 -10.91 -14.63
CA ASN A 113 6.55 -10.50 -15.97
C ASN A 113 6.69 -8.98 -15.99
N VAL A 114 7.81 -8.49 -16.50
CA VAL A 114 8.08 -7.06 -16.72
C VAL A 114 8.29 -6.88 -18.21
N ILE A 115 7.39 -6.14 -18.87
CA ILE A 115 7.49 -5.94 -20.31
C ILE A 115 8.53 -4.88 -20.66
N GLU A 116 9.02 -4.88 -21.89
CA GLU A 116 10.06 -3.96 -22.35
C GLU A 116 9.66 -2.49 -22.12
N GLY A 117 10.58 -1.68 -21.57
CA GLY A 117 10.34 -0.27 -21.26
C GLY A 117 9.73 0.01 -19.88
N GLU A 118 9.15 -1.00 -19.21
CA GLU A 118 8.56 -0.84 -17.88
C GLU A 118 9.60 -0.67 -16.77
N SER A 119 9.20 0.06 -15.73
CA SER A 119 9.94 0.17 -14.49
C SER A 119 9.47 -0.86 -13.47
N LEU A 120 10.42 -1.51 -12.78
CA LEU A 120 10.13 -2.37 -11.63
C LEU A 120 10.44 -1.63 -10.33
N GLY A 121 9.40 -1.26 -9.60
CA GLY A 121 9.52 -0.66 -8.27
C GLY A 121 9.25 -1.65 -7.16
N ILE A 122 10.15 -1.73 -6.18
CA ILE A 122 9.93 -2.50 -4.95
C ILE A 122 9.88 -1.55 -3.76
N VAL A 123 8.75 -1.50 -3.05
CA VAL A 123 8.57 -0.66 -1.85
C VAL A 123 8.36 -1.56 -0.64
N MET A 124 9.23 -1.45 0.37
CA MET A 124 9.23 -2.37 1.52
C MET A 124 9.56 -1.66 2.83
N PRO A 125 8.92 -2.04 3.95
CA PRO A 125 9.35 -1.55 5.25
C PRO A 125 10.64 -2.22 5.72
N THR A 126 11.44 -1.48 6.50
CA THR A 126 12.61 -2.02 7.20
C THR A 126 12.17 -2.75 8.45
N TYR A 127 12.42 -4.06 8.49
CA TYR A 127 12.22 -4.88 9.68
C TYR A 127 13.57 -5.34 10.22
N TRP A 128 13.88 -4.88 11.43
CA TRP A 128 15.07 -5.30 12.15
C TRP A 128 16.34 -5.07 11.32
N GLU A 129 16.49 -3.84 10.81
CA GLU A 129 17.67 -3.39 10.04
C GLU A 129 17.83 -4.01 8.65
N GLY A 130 16.81 -4.73 8.18
CA GLY A 130 16.85 -5.44 6.90
C GLY A 130 15.47 -5.72 6.31
N LEU A 131 15.43 -6.71 5.40
CA LEU A 131 14.22 -7.08 4.68
C LEU A 131 13.24 -7.87 5.56
N PRO A 132 11.92 -7.67 5.40
CA PRO A 132 10.89 -8.50 6.01
C PRO A 132 11.06 -9.98 5.68
N SER A 133 10.80 -10.88 6.65
CA SER A 133 10.93 -12.32 6.40
C SER A 133 9.99 -12.81 5.30
N ILE A 134 8.78 -12.24 5.19
CA ILE A 134 7.83 -12.58 4.13
C ILE A 134 8.40 -12.33 2.73
N LEU A 135 9.21 -11.29 2.55
CA LEU A 135 9.86 -10.99 1.27
C LEU A 135 11.01 -11.96 1.01
N LEU A 136 11.82 -12.28 2.02
CA LEU A 136 12.87 -13.29 1.89
C LEU A 136 12.29 -14.65 1.47
N ASP A 137 11.22 -15.10 2.14
CA ASP A 137 10.52 -16.35 1.82
C ASP A 137 9.89 -16.31 0.40
N TYR A 138 9.49 -15.12 -0.07
CA TYR A 138 8.96 -14.93 -1.42
C TYR A 138 10.07 -14.98 -2.49
N LEU A 139 11.23 -14.37 -2.21
CA LEU A 139 12.40 -14.37 -3.10
C LEU A 139 12.97 -15.79 -3.31
N GLU A 140 12.74 -16.72 -2.40
CA GLU A 140 13.11 -18.14 -2.59
C GLU A 140 12.31 -18.84 -3.70
N LYS A 141 11.16 -18.28 -4.11
CA LYS A 141 10.20 -18.93 -5.01
C LYS A 141 9.92 -18.16 -6.28
N VAL A 142 10.01 -16.82 -6.22
CA VAL A 142 9.63 -15.96 -7.34
C VAL A 142 10.62 -16.08 -8.51
N ARG A 143 10.07 -16.04 -9.72
CA ARG A 143 10.81 -15.85 -10.96
C ARG A 143 10.38 -14.52 -11.57
N PHE A 144 11.37 -13.65 -11.81
CA PHE A 144 11.19 -12.47 -12.63
C PHE A 144 11.52 -12.80 -14.08
N ALA A 145 10.63 -12.44 -15.00
CA ALA A 145 10.84 -12.56 -16.44
C ALA A 145 10.79 -11.16 -17.05
N PHE A 146 11.96 -10.68 -17.48
CA PHE A 146 12.11 -9.40 -18.16
C PHE A 146 12.09 -9.62 -19.67
N ALA A 147 11.26 -8.86 -20.37
CA ALA A 147 11.28 -8.80 -21.84
C ALA A 147 12.12 -7.61 -22.29
N GLY A 148 13.09 -7.84 -23.17
CA GLY A 148 14.02 -6.80 -23.61
C GLY A 148 15.09 -6.47 -22.57
N SER A 149 15.74 -5.32 -22.73
CA SER A 149 16.84 -4.86 -21.85
C SER A 149 16.63 -3.46 -21.26
N GLU A 150 15.61 -2.73 -21.72
CA GLU A 150 15.34 -1.36 -21.27
C GLU A 150 14.38 -1.34 -20.09
N HIS A 151 14.91 -1.58 -18.89
CA HIS A 151 14.15 -1.46 -17.64
C HIS A 151 14.81 -0.47 -16.70
N TYR A 152 13.98 0.16 -15.86
CA TYR A 152 14.45 0.93 -14.72
C TYR A 152 13.95 0.28 -13.44
N CYS A 153 14.87 -0.29 -12.66
CA CYS A 153 14.54 -1.00 -11.43
C CYS A 153 14.93 -0.14 -10.23
N TYR A 154 14.02 0.06 -9.28
CA TYR A 154 14.31 0.83 -8.07
C TYR A 154 13.75 0.16 -6.82
N PHE A 155 14.41 0.41 -5.70
CA PHE A 155 13.97 -0.03 -4.38
C PHE A 155 13.73 1.16 -3.47
N VAL A 156 12.64 1.14 -2.70
CA VAL A 156 12.33 2.15 -1.69
C VAL A 156 12.12 1.46 -0.35
N ALA A 157 12.98 1.78 0.62
CA ALA A 157 12.80 1.38 2.01
C ALA A 157 11.95 2.40 2.76
N THR A 158 10.94 1.96 3.50
CA THR A 158 10.29 2.82 4.52
C THR A 158 10.79 2.45 5.90
N TYR A 159 11.16 3.44 6.71
CA TYR A 159 11.75 3.18 8.03
C TYR A 159 11.32 4.21 9.07
N GLY A 160 11.54 3.92 10.35
CA GLY A 160 11.18 4.85 11.44
C GLY A 160 12.40 5.50 12.08
N CYS A 161 13.14 4.77 12.92
CA CYS A 161 14.39 5.25 13.51
C CYS A 161 15.52 5.35 12.47
N ASP A 162 15.85 4.23 11.85
CA ASP A 162 16.95 4.01 10.90
C ASP A 162 16.55 2.90 9.91
N TYR A 163 17.28 2.80 8.80
CA TYR A 163 17.08 1.79 7.76
C TYR A 163 18.15 0.70 7.76
N GLY A 164 19.13 0.79 8.66
CA GLY A 164 20.21 -0.17 8.81
C GLY A 164 20.94 -0.43 7.50
N ASN A 165 20.92 -1.69 7.06
CA ASN A 165 21.53 -2.13 5.82
C ASN A 165 20.50 -2.70 4.83
N ILE A 166 19.22 -2.28 4.92
CA ILE A 166 18.17 -2.81 4.03
C ILE A 166 18.50 -2.61 2.55
N LEU A 167 19.08 -1.47 2.15
CA LEU A 167 19.33 -1.15 0.74
C LEU A 167 20.38 -2.08 0.11
N SER A 168 21.52 -2.27 0.78
CA SER A 168 22.55 -3.20 0.32
C SER A 168 22.08 -4.66 0.41
N THR A 169 21.25 -4.99 1.40
CA THR A 169 20.61 -6.31 1.51
C THR A 169 19.62 -6.54 0.38
N ALA A 170 18.82 -5.55 0.01
CA ALA A 170 17.89 -5.60 -1.12
C ALA A 170 18.66 -5.87 -2.41
N GLN A 171 19.69 -5.08 -2.70
CA GLN A 171 20.55 -5.29 -3.88
C GLN A 171 21.10 -6.72 -3.93
N LYS A 172 21.60 -7.23 -2.81
CA LYS A 172 22.19 -8.58 -2.72
C LYS A 172 21.16 -9.70 -2.89
N GLU A 173 19.99 -9.60 -2.24
CA GLU A 173 18.99 -10.67 -2.27
C GLU A 173 18.23 -10.70 -3.60
N PHE A 174 17.93 -9.54 -4.20
CA PHE A 174 17.28 -9.45 -5.51
C PHE A 174 18.21 -9.85 -6.67
N ALA A 175 19.52 -9.60 -6.55
CA ALA A 175 20.49 -10.06 -7.55
C ALA A 175 20.48 -11.60 -7.70
N LYS A 176 20.13 -12.36 -6.65
CA LYS A 176 20.02 -13.83 -6.72
C LYS A 176 18.86 -14.30 -7.60
N VAL A 177 17.85 -13.46 -7.81
CA VAL A 177 16.69 -13.73 -8.67
C VAL A 177 16.72 -12.93 -9.97
N GLY A 178 17.91 -12.41 -10.34
CA GLY A 178 18.13 -11.72 -11.60
C GLY A 178 17.64 -10.27 -11.65
N VAL A 179 17.35 -9.66 -10.50
CA VAL A 179 16.93 -8.25 -10.42
C VAL A 179 18.08 -7.39 -9.89
N HIS A 180 18.45 -6.36 -10.64
CA HIS A 180 19.45 -5.37 -10.24
C HIS A 180 18.80 -3.99 -10.18
N PHE A 181 18.90 -3.28 -9.05
CA PHE A 181 18.35 -1.94 -8.93
C PHE A 181 19.33 -0.89 -9.48
N ASP A 182 18.81 0.04 -10.29
CA ASP A 182 19.48 1.25 -10.75
C ASP A 182 19.56 2.30 -9.65
N SER A 183 18.62 2.30 -8.70
CA SER A 183 18.58 3.23 -7.57
C SER A 183 17.89 2.66 -6.33
N LEU A 184 18.40 3.06 -5.17
CA LEU A 184 18.05 2.56 -3.84
C LEU A 184 17.74 3.75 -2.92
N TYR A 185 16.47 3.94 -2.59
CA TYR A 185 15.95 5.06 -1.82
C TYR A 185 15.52 4.61 -0.42
N ALA A 186 15.47 5.56 0.52
CA ALA A 186 14.82 5.36 1.80
C ALA A 186 13.99 6.59 2.18
N ALA A 187 12.81 6.36 2.76
CA ALA A 187 11.90 7.40 3.24
C ALA A 187 11.52 7.12 4.71
N ARG A 188 11.65 8.14 5.55
CA ARG A 188 11.39 8.08 6.98
C ARG A 188 9.94 8.36 7.31
N PHE A 189 9.29 7.45 8.02
CA PHE A 189 7.92 7.55 8.50
C PHE A 189 7.84 7.32 10.01
N VAL A 190 6.62 7.22 10.55
CA VAL A 190 6.37 6.89 11.95
C VAL A 190 6.79 5.43 12.22
N ASP A 191 7.53 5.23 13.32
CA ASP A 191 7.85 3.89 13.81
C ASP A 191 6.59 3.08 14.11
N ASN A 192 6.58 1.79 13.77
CA ASN A 192 5.48 0.89 14.09
C ASN A 192 5.89 -0.22 15.08
N TRP A 193 7.07 -0.16 15.67
CA TRP A 193 7.48 -1.14 16.68
C TRP A 193 7.09 -0.66 18.09
N SER A 194 5.79 -0.67 18.38
CA SER A 194 5.22 -0.23 19.65
C SER A 194 5.80 -0.86 20.92
N PRO A 195 6.39 -2.08 20.94
CA PRO A 195 7.07 -2.56 22.16
C PRO A 195 8.19 -1.64 22.64
N MET A 196 8.85 -0.91 21.73
CA MET A 196 9.95 0.01 22.02
C MET A 196 9.56 1.47 21.86
N PHE A 197 8.87 1.83 20.76
CA PHE A 197 8.61 3.22 20.41
C PHE A 197 7.28 3.72 20.96
N TYR A 198 7.28 4.92 21.54
CA TYR A 198 6.09 5.58 22.07
C TYR A 198 5.35 6.34 20.95
N LEU A 199 4.17 5.85 20.58
CA LEU A 199 3.38 6.34 19.44
C LEU A 199 2.19 7.21 19.84
N LYS A 200 2.01 7.50 21.13
CA LYS A 200 0.97 8.43 21.61
C LYS A 200 1.36 9.89 21.47
N ASP A 201 2.59 10.19 21.08
CA ASP A 201 3.02 11.56 20.78
C ASP A 201 2.59 11.94 19.36
N VAL A 202 1.40 12.53 19.26
CA VAL A 202 0.79 12.94 17.99
C VAL A 202 1.64 13.96 17.24
N SER A 203 2.29 14.88 17.95
CA SER A 203 3.12 15.93 17.34
C SER A 203 4.37 15.33 16.71
N ARG A 204 5.02 14.37 17.38
CA ARG A 204 6.16 13.64 16.82
C ARG A 204 5.74 12.82 15.60
N ASN A 205 4.60 12.13 15.67
CA ASN A 205 4.11 11.32 14.56
C ASN A 205 3.82 12.18 13.33
N ARG A 206 3.10 13.30 13.50
CA ARG A 206 2.81 14.25 12.41
C ARG A 206 4.07 14.78 11.76
N ARG A 207 5.09 15.15 12.55
CA ARG A 207 6.37 15.61 11.98
C ARG A 207 7.06 14.52 11.17
N ALA A 208 7.00 13.27 11.61
CA ALA A 208 7.54 12.15 10.86
C ALA A 208 6.75 11.88 9.57
N GLU A 209 5.42 12.04 9.58
CA GLU A 209 4.58 11.99 8.37
C GLU A 209 4.95 13.09 7.38
N GLU A 210 5.03 14.35 7.83
CA GLU A 210 5.38 15.50 6.99
C GLU A 210 6.76 15.34 6.33
N ASN A 211 7.75 14.87 7.10
CA ASN A 211 9.08 14.57 6.59
C ASN A 211 9.06 13.42 5.57
N GLY A 212 8.38 12.32 5.90
CA GLY A 212 8.24 11.17 5.00
C GLY A 212 7.54 11.50 3.70
N GLU A 213 6.51 12.34 3.75
CA GLU A 213 5.84 12.86 2.56
C GLU A 213 6.75 13.75 1.71
N ALA A 214 7.57 14.60 2.34
CA ALA A 214 8.54 15.43 1.63
C ALA A 214 9.62 14.59 0.94
N GLU A 215 10.20 13.62 1.65
CA GLU A 215 11.16 12.67 1.08
C GLU A 215 10.54 11.84 -0.05
N THR A 216 9.31 11.36 0.14
CA THR A 216 8.57 10.61 -0.88
C THR A 216 8.35 11.44 -2.14
N ARG A 217 8.00 12.73 -2.01
CA ARG A 217 7.85 13.62 -3.18
C ARG A 217 9.16 13.74 -3.98
N LEU A 218 10.30 13.83 -3.29
CA LEU A 218 11.60 13.87 -3.96
C LEU A 218 11.89 12.54 -4.67
N ILE A 219 11.73 11.40 -3.97
CA ILE A 219 11.94 10.07 -4.54
C ILE A 219 11.08 9.86 -5.79
N VAL A 220 9.80 10.24 -5.74
CA VAL A 220 8.89 10.15 -6.89
C VAL A 220 9.41 10.95 -8.08
N GLN A 221 9.89 12.18 -7.87
CA GLN A 221 10.47 12.98 -8.96
C GLN A 221 11.69 12.30 -9.59
N GLN A 222 12.54 11.68 -8.77
CA GLN A 222 13.74 10.98 -9.25
C GLN A 222 13.40 9.69 -10.01
N VAL A 223 12.43 8.93 -9.51
CA VAL A 223 11.90 7.72 -10.16
C VAL A 223 11.26 8.05 -11.50
N LEU A 224 10.44 9.12 -11.58
CA LEU A 224 9.82 9.57 -12.83
C LEU A 224 10.85 9.99 -13.88
N ARG A 225 11.99 10.51 -13.45
CA ARG A 225 13.13 10.86 -14.32
C ARG A 225 14.04 9.66 -14.61
N LYS A 226 13.76 8.49 -14.04
CA LYS A 226 14.60 7.28 -14.11
C LYS A 226 16.06 7.57 -13.72
N GLU A 227 16.26 8.43 -12.72
CA GLU A 227 17.60 8.79 -12.22
C GLU A 227 18.33 7.52 -11.73
N LYS A 228 19.59 7.34 -12.15
CA LYS A 228 20.40 6.17 -11.80
C LYS A 228 21.52 6.54 -10.83
N GLY A 229 21.99 5.56 -10.05
CA GLY A 229 23.12 5.71 -9.14
C GLY A 229 22.78 6.33 -7.79
N HIS A 230 21.51 6.63 -7.50
CA HIS A 230 21.11 7.05 -6.16
C HIS A 230 21.21 5.85 -5.21
N THR A 231 22.03 5.98 -4.17
CA THR A 231 22.10 5.00 -3.08
C THR A 231 22.51 5.71 -1.80
N LEU A 232 21.92 5.30 -0.68
CA LEU A 232 22.33 5.76 0.65
C LEU A 232 23.36 4.79 1.26
N PRO A 233 24.26 5.28 2.12
CA PRO A 233 25.27 4.44 2.76
C PRO A 233 24.64 3.48 3.78
N ASN A 234 25.32 2.37 4.04
CA ASN A 234 24.98 1.48 5.14
C ASN A 234 25.07 2.21 6.49
N GLN A 235 24.10 1.98 7.38
CA GLN A 235 24.11 2.57 8.73
C GLN A 235 24.75 1.65 9.78
N MET A 236 25.15 0.44 9.39
CA MET A 236 25.87 -0.49 10.27
C MET A 236 26.85 -1.41 9.55
N SER A 237 27.68 -2.09 10.33
CA SER A 237 28.60 -3.11 9.82
C SER A 237 27.85 -4.33 9.30
N ALA A 238 28.45 -5.06 8.36
CA ALA A 238 27.89 -6.31 7.83
C ALA A 238 27.66 -7.36 8.95
N LEU A 239 28.55 -7.41 9.95
CA LEU A 239 28.40 -8.27 11.13
C LEU A 239 27.19 -7.84 11.98
N GLY A 240 26.99 -6.53 12.16
CA GLY A 240 25.83 -5.98 12.85
C GLY A 240 24.52 -6.36 12.17
N ALA A 241 24.45 -6.20 10.84
CA ALA A 241 23.27 -6.59 10.05
C ALA A 241 22.98 -8.11 10.14
N ALA A 242 24.03 -8.95 10.11
CA ALA A 242 23.88 -10.40 10.28
C ALA A 242 23.35 -10.76 11.69
N ALA A 243 23.87 -10.12 12.73
CA ALA A 243 23.40 -10.29 14.11
C ALA A 243 21.94 -9.83 14.27
N ALA A 244 21.56 -8.69 13.67
CA ALA A 244 20.19 -8.20 13.63
C ALA A 244 19.25 -9.23 12.98
N LYS A 245 19.60 -9.75 11.79
CA LYS A 245 18.83 -10.80 11.10
C LYS A 245 18.68 -12.07 11.94
N ALA A 246 19.76 -12.52 12.59
CA ALA A 246 19.71 -13.69 13.47
C ALA A 246 18.79 -13.46 14.67
N ASN A 247 18.85 -12.28 15.29
CA ASN A 247 17.97 -11.91 16.39
C ASN A 247 16.52 -11.83 15.95
N TYR A 248 16.22 -11.19 14.82
CA TYR A 248 14.87 -11.13 14.24
C TYR A 248 14.26 -12.52 14.07
N ASN A 249 15.02 -13.46 13.49
CA ASN A 249 14.59 -14.85 13.30
C ASN A 249 14.31 -15.61 14.61
N ARG A 250 14.98 -15.21 15.69
CA ARG A 250 14.79 -15.77 17.03
C ARG A 250 13.54 -15.21 17.71
N ILE A 251 13.27 -13.90 17.56
CA ILE A 251 12.20 -13.21 18.30
C ILE A 251 10.84 -13.25 17.61
N ARG A 252 10.77 -13.56 16.30
CA ARG A 252 9.54 -13.52 15.47
C ARG A 252 8.47 -14.57 15.78
N LYS A 253 8.29 -14.89 17.05
CA LYS A 253 7.38 -15.92 17.57
C LYS A 253 6.01 -15.33 17.89
N THR A 254 4.96 -15.94 17.37
CA THR A 254 3.58 -15.48 17.55
C THR A 254 3.05 -15.66 18.97
N LYS A 255 3.60 -16.58 19.76
CA LYS A 255 3.18 -16.84 21.15
C LYS A 255 3.25 -15.62 22.10
N ARG A 256 3.93 -14.55 21.66
CA ARG A 256 4.05 -13.27 22.36
C ARG A 256 2.87 -12.34 22.11
N PHE A 257 2.06 -12.58 21.08
CA PHE A 257 0.78 -11.90 20.93
C PHE A 257 -0.19 -12.38 22.02
N LYS A 258 -0.94 -11.43 22.58
CA LYS A 258 -1.96 -11.66 23.60
C LYS A 258 -3.25 -10.99 23.19
N LEU A 259 -4.36 -11.69 23.41
CA LEU A 259 -5.71 -11.15 23.21
C LEU A 259 -6.19 -10.56 24.54
N VAL A 260 -6.64 -9.31 24.49
CA VAL A 260 -7.36 -8.62 25.56
C VAL A 260 -8.85 -8.91 25.33
N ALA A 261 -9.32 -10.03 25.90
CA ALA A 261 -10.56 -10.69 25.50
C ALA A 261 -11.83 -9.85 25.70
N ASP A 262 -11.84 -9.01 26.74
CA ASP A 262 -12.88 -8.04 27.08
C ASP A 262 -13.05 -6.95 26.01
N LYS A 263 -11.96 -6.58 25.32
CA LYS A 263 -12.01 -5.58 24.24
C LYS A 263 -12.38 -6.17 22.89
N CYS A 264 -12.06 -7.44 22.65
CA CYS A 264 -12.21 -8.02 21.32
C CYS A 264 -13.70 -8.12 20.93
N MET A 265 -14.04 -7.59 19.76
CA MET A 265 -15.41 -7.62 19.21
C MET A 265 -15.61 -8.72 18.14
N GLY A 266 -14.65 -9.62 17.96
CA GLY A 266 -14.75 -10.75 17.03
C GLY A 266 -14.80 -10.40 15.54
N CYS A 267 -14.44 -9.18 15.14
CA CYS A 267 -14.62 -8.70 13.75
C CYS A 267 -13.77 -9.41 12.68
N GLY A 268 -12.76 -10.20 13.06
CA GLY A 268 -11.94 -10.99 12.14
C GLY A 268 -10.91 -10.20 11.30
N LEU A 269 -10.83 -8.86 11.42
CA LEU A 269 -9.95 -8.03 10.59
C LEU A 269 -8.47 -8.46 10.68
N CYS A 270 -8.02 -8.80 11.89
CA CYS A 270 -6.65 -9.27 12.13
C CYS A 270 -6.29 -10.54 11.35
N ALA A 271 -7.24 -11.48 11.21
CA ALA A 271 -7.08 -12.68 10.41
C ALA A 271 -7.12 -12.36 8.91
N ARG A 272 -8.13 -11.60 8.46
CA ARG A 272 -8.29 -11.23 7.04
C ARG A 272 -7.09 -10.50 6.45
N GLN A 273 -6.47 -9.61 7.23
CA GLN A 273 -5.35 -8.77 6.78
C GLN A 273 -3.97 -9.40 7.08
N CYS A 274 -3.92 -10.59 7.70
CA CYS A 274 -2.65 -11.24 8.00
C CYS A 274 -2.00 -11.74 6.69
N PRO A 275 -0.83 -11.22 6.27
CA PRO A 275 -0.24 -11.60 4.99
C PRO A 275 0.30 -13.04 4.99
N LEU A 276 0.49 -13.62 6.17
CA LEU A 276 1.00 -14.97 6.34
C LEU A 276 -0.08 -15.98 6.71
N ASN A 277 -1.36 -15.61 6.78
CA ASN A 277 -2.43 -16.45 7.35
C ASN A 277 -2.00 -17.09 8.68
N ALA A 278 -1.39 -16.29 9.56
CA ALA A 278 -0.86 -16.75 10.85
C ALA A 278 -1.92 -16.71 11.97
N ILE A 279 -3.12 -16.22 11.67
CA ILE A 279 -4.22 -16.01 12.59
C ILE A 279 -5.47 -16.63 11.99
N GLU A 280 -6.17 -17.45 12.77
CA GLU A 280 -7.49 -18.00 12.45
C GLU A 280 -8.51 -17.50 13.46
N MET A 281 -9.78 -17.41 13.05
CA MET A 281 -10.87 -17.10 13.98
C MET A 281 -11.47 -18.39 14.51
N GLN A 282 -11.37 -18.63 15.81
CA GLN A 282 -11.93 -19.79 16.50
C GLN A 282 -12.85 -19.29 17.61
N GLU A 283 -14.10 -19.78 17.66
CA GLU A 283 -15.11 -19.33 18.63
C GLU A 283 -15.26 -17.80 18.68
N GLY A 284 -15.17 -17.14 17.53
CA GLY A 284 -15.26 -15.67 17.42
C GLY A 284 -14.02 -14.91 17.92
N ARG A 285 -12.92 -15.58 18.27
CA ARG A 285 -11.67 -14.98 18.75
C ARG A 285 -10.48 -15.29 17.85
N PRO A 286 -9.49 -14.38 17.70
CA PRO A 286 -8.29 -14.67 16.95
C PRO A 286 -7.36 -15.62 17.71
N VAL A 287 -6.88 -16.65 17.02
CA VAL A 287 -5.90 -17.64 17.49
C VAL A 287 -4.71 -17.64 16.54
N TRP A 288 -3.50 -17.50 17.08
CA TRP A 288 -2.27 -17.53 16.29
C TRP A 288 -1.83 -18.97 16.05
N VAL A 289 -2.08 -19.47 14.84
CA VAL A 289 -1.90 -20.88 14.48
C VAL A 289 -0.51 -21.23 13.94
N LYS A 290 0.33 -20.24 13.62
CA LYS A 290 1.73 -20.44 13.18
C LYS A 290 2.70 -20.10 14.30
N GLU A 291 3.80 -20.84 14.48
CA GLU A 291 4.82 -20.53 15.51
C GLU A 291 5.48 -19.17 15.27
N LYS A 292 5.68 -18.80 14.00
CA LYS A 292 6.37 -17.57 13.59
C LYS A 292 5.54 -16.76 12.60
N CYS A 293 5.74 -15.44 12.61
CA CYS A 293 5.24 -14.53 11.58
C CYS A 293 6.34 -13.52 11.19
N THR A 294 6.00 -12.50 10.38
CA THR A 294 6.95 -11.44 9.99
C THR A 294 7.01 -10.28 10.98
N LEU A 295 6.24 -10.32 12.08
CA LEU A 295 6.16 -9.26 13.09
C LEU A 295 5.86 -7.86 12.53
N CYS A 296 5.07 -7.76 11.46
CA CYS A 296 4.64 -6.46 10.92
C CYS A 296 3.74 -5.65 11.87
N LEU A 297 3.28 -6.27 12.97
CA LEU A 297 2.31 -5.75 13.93
C LEU A 297 0.99 -5.24 13.30
N GLY A 298 0.68 -5.56 12.04
CA GLY A 298 -0.54 -5.11 11.38
C GLY A 298 -1.83 -5.47 12.13
N CYS A 299 -1.88 -6.68 12.72
CA CYS A 299 -3.01 -7.10 13.57
C CYS A 299 -3.12 -6.27 14.86
N PHE A 300 -2.00 -5.84 15.44
CA PHE A 300 -1.95 -4.94 16.59
C PHE A 300 -2.41 -3.55 16.17
N HIS A 301 -1.75 -2.90 15.21
CA HIS A 301 -2.01 -1.49 14.85
C HIS A 301 -3.42 -1.24 14.33
N ARG A 302 -3.96 -2.20 13.57
CA ARG A 302 -5.26 -2.05 12.90
C ARG A 302 -6.43 -2.66 13.67
N CYS A 303 -6.21 -3.19 14.88
CA CYS A 303 -7.33 -3.64 15.70
C CYS A 303 -8.14 -2.42 16.17
N PRO A 304 -9.38 -2.23 15.71
CA PRO A 304 -10.17 -1.03 16.06
C PRO A 304 -10.52 -1.00 17.55
N ALA A 305 -10.58 -2.17 18.19
CA ALA A 305 -10.86 -2.30 19.61
C ALA A 305 -9.60 -2.19 20.51
N GLY A 306 -8.40 -2.11 19.93
CA GLY A 306 -7.15 -2.20 20.69
C GLY A 306 -7.04 -3.48 21.52
N ALA A 307 -7.53 -4.60 20.97
CA ALA A 307 -7.69 -5.87 21.69
C ALA A 307 -6.51 -6.84 21.51
N ILE A 308 -5.50 -6.49 20.73
CA ILE A 308 -4.32 -7.34 20.49
C ILE A 308 -3.13 -6.60 21.05
N ASP A 309 -2.39 -7.25 21.96
CA ASP A 309 -1.14 -6.77 22.51
C ASP A 309 0.04 -7.65 22.05
N TYR A 310 1.22 -7.05 21.98
CA TYR A 310 2.48 -7.77 21.74
C TYR A 310 3.55 -7.18 22.64
N ASP A 311 4.10 -7.99 23.56
CA ASP A 311 5.15 -7.60 24.52
C ASP A 311 4.85 -6.27 25.28
N GLY A 312 3.57 -6.01 25.58
CA GLY A 312 3.11 -4.81 26.28
C GLY A 312 3.09 -3.55 25.41
N GLY A 313 3.15 -3.68 24.09
CA GLY A 313 3.15 -2.56 23.14
C GLY A 313 1.94 -1.62 23.25
N LEU A 314 0.78 -2.09 23.74
CA LEU A 314 -0.39 -1.22 23.96
C LEU A 314 -0.09 -0.02 24.88
N ARG A 315 0.87 -0.15 25.81
CA ARG A 315 1.30 0.96 26.69
C ARG A 315 1.80 2.17 25.89
N ASN A 316 2.40 1.90 24.73
CA ASN A 316 3.00 2.88 23.83
C ASN A 316 2.05 3.32 22.71
N GLY A 317 0.88 2.69 22.57
CA GLY A 317 -0.16 3.07 21.62
C GLY A 317 -0.09 2.34 20.28
N GLN A 318 -1.20 2.45 19.56
CA GLN A 318 -1.32 2.04 18.17
C GLN A 318 -1.13 3.25 17.26
N TYR A 319 -0.80 2.97 16.01
CA TYR A 319 -0.64 3.98 14.97
C TYR A 319 -1.11 3.40 13.65
N VAL A 320 -1.93 4.17 12.94
CA VAL A 320 -2.38 3.88 11.58
C VAL A 320 -2.27 5.18 10.81
N TYR A 321 -1.64 5.13 9.64
CA TYR A 321 -1.63 6.26 8.72
C TYR A 321 -3.04 6.44 8.15
N ASP A 322 -3.70 7.54 8.50
CA ASP A 322 -5.14 7.79 8.28
C ASP A 322 -5.47 8.21 6.85
N LYS A 323 -4.48 8.70 6.09
CA LYS A 323 -4.62 9.05 4.68
C LYS A 323 -4.72 7.84 3.74
N VAL A 324 -4.47 6.62 4.23
CA VAL A 324 -4.61 5.37 3.46
C VAL A 324 -5.60 4.44 4.16
N LYS A 325 -6.79 4.31 3.58
CA LYS A 325 -7.78 3.30 3.98
C LYS A 325 -7.44 1.99 3.26
N LEU A 326 -7.34 0.90 4.00
CA LEU A 326 -7.29 -0.43 3.39
C LEU A 326 -8.72 -0.84 3.05
N ASP A 327 -8.90 -1.48 1.91
CA ASP A 327 -10.16 -2.15 1.59
C ASP A 327 -10.48 -3.22 2.67
N ASP A 328 -11.72 -3.24 3.12
CA ASP A 328 -12.24 -4.06 4.25
C ASP A 328 -12.20 -5.58 4.04
#